data_AF-A0A8H8M5V7-F1
#
_entry.id   AF-A0A8H8M5V7-F1
#
_cell.length_a   1.000
_cell.length_b   1.000
_cell.length_c   1.000
_cell.angle_alpha   90.00
_cell.angle_beta   90.00
_cell.angle_gamma   90.00
#
_symmetry.space_group_name_H-M   'P 1'
#
loop_
_entity.id
_entity.type
_entity.pdbx_description
1 polymer ?
#
loop_
_entity_poly.entity_id
_entity_poly.type
_entity_poly.pdbx_seq_one_letter_code
_entity_poly.pdbx_strand_id
1 'polypeptide(L)'
;MAKHTRPGESQTSDSDPDWAYWDHPDADTLKSIRGWRISQPQLVALRETAKIYEGTHNFHNFTVGLEHSDPSGLRYMLSINVKDPQIFDRIEWISIMFHGQSFMLHQRKMTTLLVLATRTGTPASVLIPKAFDPPKITIPKAPSLGLLLQEPRFGTYNKHVTEENELATKRGQTDRIRELIEWESLQEPINQFKNEHIYSRLRAEETKYGVFTSWLQFIDEYDGPEFNYLNPQGDIPAEAIVKRGQRKRGATNKFREYLWKNPAGKDAGGAESSDDENEKPGAEMEG
;
A
#
# COMPACT_ATOMS: atom_id res chain seq x y z
N MET A 1 -10.56 20.19 -17.16
CA MET A 1 -11.27 19.02 -16.60
C MET A 1 -10.88 18.91 -15.15
N ALA A 2 -11.81 18.65 -14.23
CA ALA A 2 -11.46 18.46 -12.82
C ALA A 2 -10.70 17.13 -12.72
N LYS A 3 -9.44 17.18 -12.28
CA LYS A 3 -8.66 15.97 -11.95
C LYS A 3 -9.39 15.24 -10.82
N HIS A 4 -9.43 13.90 -10.83
CA HIS A 4 -10.03 13.10 -9.72
C HIS A 4 -9.45 13.44 -8.35
N THR A 5 -8.30 14.10 -8.31
CA THR A 5 -7.63 14.53 -7.09
C THR A 5 -8.06 15.89 -6.56
N ARG A 6 -9.05 16.57 -7.17
CA ARG A 6 -9.48 17.91 -6.75
C ARG A 6 -10.92 17.88 -6.23
N PRO A 7 -11.18 18.15 -4.93
CA PRO A 7 -12.52 18.43 -4.45
C PRO A 7 -12.99 19.78 -5.02
N GLY A 8 -14.28 19.87 -5.36
CA GLY A 8 -14.90 21.13 -5.75
C GLY A 8 -15.06 22.03 -4.52
N GLU A 9 -14.45 23.22 -4.56
CA GLU A 9 -14.55 24.34 -3.60
C GLU A 9 -14.30 23.98 -2.11
N SER A 10 -13.07 24.25 -1.65
CA SER A 10 -12.56 23.92 -0.31
C SER A 10 -12.95 24.93 0.78
N GLN A 11 -13.43 24.41 1.91
CA GLN A 11 -13.11 25.02 3.21
C GLN A 11 -11.66 24.69 3.53
N THR A 12 -10.84 25.68 3.89
CA THR A 12 -9.39 25.54 4.10
C THR A 12 -9.06 25.19 5.55
N SER A 13 -8.62 23.96 5.81
CA SER A 13 -7.95 23.52 7.04
C SER A 13 -6.44 23.39 6.81
N ASP A 14 -5.62 23.57 7.86
CA ASP A 14 -4.15 23.42 7.76
C ASP A 14 -3.71 21.98 7.41
N SER A 15 -4.61 20.99 7.60
CA SER A 15 -4.41 19.59 7.21
C SER A 15 -4.82 19.27 5.77
N ASP A 16 -5.40 20.23 5.05
CA ASP A 16 -5.82 20.03 3.67
C ASP A 16 -4.60 19.81 2.75
N PRO A 17 -4.81 19.21 1.57
CA PRO A 17 -3.79 19.18 0.55
C PRO A 17 -3.25 20.58 0.26
N ASP A 18 -1.95 20.68 -0.05
CA ASP A 18 -1.32 21.93 -0.49
C ASP A 18 -1.83 22.30 -1.90
N TRP A 19 -3.09 22.73 -1.98
CA TRP A 19 -3.76 23.10 -3.22
C TRP A 19 -3.02 24.22 -3.93
N ALA A 20 -2.39 25.13 -3.17
CA ALA A 20 -1.56 26.20 -3.72
C ALA A 20 -0.38 25.65 -4.53
N TYR A 21 0.31 24.61 -4.03
CA TYR A 21 1.32 23.91 -4.81
C TYR A 21 0.75 23.28 -6.08
N TRP A 22 -0.41 22.62 -6.01
CA TRP A 22 -1.00 21.92 -7.17
C TRP A 22 -1.64 22.84 -8.21
N ASP A 23 -1.96 24.08 -7.84
CA ASP A 23 -2.49 25.11 -8.75
C ASP A 23 -1.38 25.84 -9.54
N HIS A 24 -0.10 25.60 -9.22
CA HIS A 24 1.00 26.16 -9.99
C HIS A 24 1.08 25.54 -11.42
N PRO A 25 1.30 26.34 -12.47
CA PRO A 25 1.37 25.84 -13.85
C PRO A 25 2.45 24.78 -14.10
N ASP A 26 3.49 24.76 -13.25
CA ASP A 26 4.61 23.84 -13.30
C ASP A 26 4.55 22.71 -12.27
N ALA A 27 3.44 22.58 -11.51
CA ALA A 27 3.26 21.55 -10.49
C ALA A 27 3.42 20.13 -11.03
N ASP A 28 3.01 19.90 -12.28
CA ASP A 28 3.10 18.60 -12.95
C ASP A 28 4.51 18.31 -13.52
N THR A 29 5.47 19.24 -13.42
CA THR A 29 6.83 19.01 -13.89
C THR A 29 7.63 18.11 -12.93
N LEU A 30 8.49 17.25 -13.47
CA LEU A 30 9.35 16.38 -12.65
C LEU A 30 10.19 17.16 -11.62
N LYS A 31 10.62 18.38 -11.97
CA LYS A 31 11.39 19.23 -11.06
C LYS A 31 10.53 19.63 -9.85
N SER A 32 9.32 20.11 -10.10
CA SER A 32 8.41 20.54 -9.05
C SER A 32 7.97 19.34 -8.21
N ILE A 33 7.57 18.23 -8.82
CA ILE A 33 7.12 17.01 -8.11
C ILE A 33 8.22 16.51 -7.17
N ARG A 34 9.48 16.45 -7.62
CA ARG A 34 10.61 16.05 -6.78
C ARG A 34 10.89 17.06 -5.66
N GLY A 35 10.65 18.34 -5.91
CA GLY A 35 10.84 19.42 -4.93
C GLY A 35 9.73 19.54 -3.88
N TRP A 36 8.60 18.86 -4.07
CA TRP A 36 7.48 18.90 -3.12
C TRP A 36 7.86 18.33 -1.75
N ARG A 37 7.28 18.89 -0.70
CA ARG A 37 7.48 18.46 0.69
C ARG A 37 6.14 18.36 1.38
N ILE A 38 5.94 17.28 2.14
CA ILE A 38 4.75 17.12 2.96
C ILE A 38 4.72 18.17 4.08
N SER A 39 3.57 18.79 4.32
CA SER A 39 3.41 19.67 5.47
C SER A 39 3.34 18.85 6.77
N GLN A 40 3.71 19.46 7.89
CA GLN A 40 3.60 18.79 9.20
C GLN A 40 2.15 18.35 9.52
N PRO A 41 1.11 19.17 9.28
CA PRO A 41 -0.28 18.73 9.44
C PRO A 41 -0.65 17.53 8.55
N GLN A 42 -0.23 17.52 7.28
CA GLN A 42 -0.50 16.40 6.37
C GLN A 42 0.19 15.11 6.84
N LEU A 43 1.43 15.21 7.34
CA LEU A 43 2.16 14.07 7.89
C LEU A 43 1.47 13.48 9.14
N VAL A 44 0.95 14.35 10.01
CA VAL A 44 0.15 13.93 11.17
C VAL A 44 -1.14 13.25 10.72
N ALA A 45 -1.88 13.84 9.78
CA ALA A 45 -3.09 13.24 9.23
C ALA A 45 -2.81 11.88 8.56
N LEU A 46 -1.70 11.74 7.83
CA LEU A 46 -1.25 10.47 7.25
C LEU A 46 -0.97 9.41 8.33
N ARG A 47 -0.30 9.81 9.43
CA ARG A 47 -0.02 8.93 10.58
C ARG A 47 -1.30 8.45 11.23
N GLU A 48 -2.23 9.36 11.52
CA GLU A 48 -3.52 9.04 12.15
C GLU A 48 -4.37 8.15 11.25
N THR A 49 -4.43 8.49 9.96
CA THR A 49 -5.16 7.70 8.97
C THR A 49 -4.61 6.28 8.85
N ALA A 50 -3.29 6.11 8.87
CA ALA A 50 -2.67 4.80 8.80
C ALA A 50 -3.12 3.88 9.95
N LYS A 51 -3.44 4.44 11.13
CA LYS A 51 -3.92 3.68 12.29
C LYS A 51 -5.29 3.05 12.10
N ILE A 52 -6.11 3.54 11.17
CA ILE A 52 -7.45 2.98 10.90
C ILE A 52 -7.38 1.50 10.48
N TYR A 53 -6.28 1.10 9.84
CA TYR A 53 -6.07 -0.29 9.44
C TYR A 53 -5.70 -1.21 10.60
N GLU A 54 -5.29 -0.70 11.77
CA GLU A 54 -4.94 -1.53 12.92
C GLU A 54 -6.18 -2.26 13.45
N GLY A 55 -5.98 -3.48 13.94
CA GLY A 55 -7.07 -4.37 14.32
C GLY A 55 -7.42 -5.40 13.25
N THR A 56 -8.58 -6.05 13.43
CA THR A 56 -9.08 -7.09 12.54
C THR A 56 -10.12 -6.50 11.61
N HIS A 57 -9.86 -6.53 10.29
CA HIS A 57 -10.79 -6.01 9.27
C HIS A 57 -10.93 -6.98 8.10
N ASN A 58 -11.97 -6.78 7.29
CA ASN A 58 -12.16 -7.51 6.04
C ASN A 58 -11.46 -6.78 4.89
N PHE A 59 -10.30 -7.28 4.48
CA PHE A 59 -9.45 -6.67 3.47
C PHE A 59 -9.76 -7.12 2.03
N HIS A 60 -10.94 -7.64 1.72
CA HIS A 60 -11.31 -8.14 0.39
C HIS A 60 -11.11 -7.12 -0.75
N ASN A 61 -11.28 -5.81 -0.52
CA ASN A 61 -11.00 -4.75 -1.51
C ASN A 61 -9.50 -4.48 -1.70
N PHE A 62 -8.67 -4.88 -0.74
CA PHE A 62 -7.22 -4.69 -0.74
C PHE A 62 -6.46 -5.86 -1.35
N THR A 63 -7.15 -6.80 -1.97
CA THR A 63 -6.55 -7.88 -2.76
C THR A 63 -7.27 -8.04 -4.10
N VAL A 64 -6.95 -9.09 -4.85
CA VAL A 64 -7.57 -9.45 -6.12
C VAL A 64 -8.31 -10.78 -5.96
N GLY A 65 -9.39 -10.98 -6.71
CA GLY A 65 -10.12 -12.26 -6.73
C GLY A 65 -10.89 -12.62 -5.46
N LEU A 66 -10.98 -11.73 -4.47
CA LEU A 66 -11.61 -12.01 -3.19
C LEU A 66 -12.94 -11.25 -3.01
N GLU A 67 -13.96 -11.98 -2.56
CA GLU A 67 -15.28 -11.44 -2.24
C GLU A 67 -15.39 -11.10 -0.77
N HIS A 68 -16.28 -10.15 -0.43
CA HIS A 68 -16.48 -9.75 0.96
C HIS A 68 -16.92 -10.93 1.85
N SER A 69 -17.73 -11.86 1.35
CA SER A 69 -18.20 -13.01 2.13
C SER A 69 -17.13 -14.07 2.39
N ASP A 70 -15.95 -13.95 1.77
CA ASP A 70 -14.87 -14.91 1.96
C ASP A 70 -14.13 -14.61 3.29
N PRO A 71 -14.14 -15.53 4.26
CA PRO A 71 -13.50 -15.32 5.55
C PRO A 71 -11.98 -15.19 5.44
N SER A 72 -11.37 -15.67 4.35
CA SER A 72 -9.95 -15.48 4.08
C SER A 72 -9.60 -14.02 3.77
N GLY A 73 -10.56 -13.09 3.72
CA GLY A 73 -10.32 -11.64 3.69
C GLY A 73 -10.04 -11.03 5.05
N LEU A 74 -10.36 -11.73 6.14
CA LEU A 74 -10.12 -11.24 7.50
C LEU A 74 -8.63 -11.30 7.83
N ARG A 75 -8.03 -10.14 8.12
CA ARG A 75 -6.63 -10.03 8.51
C ARG A 75 -6.50 -9.14 9.74
N TYR A 76 -5.49 -9.46 10.56
CA TYR A 76 -5.15 -8.68 11.74
C TYR A 76 -3.86 -7.89 11.49
N MET A 77 -3.99 -6.57 11.56
CA MET A 77 -2.87 -5.63 11.50
C MET A 77 -2.52 -5.23 12.93
N LEU A 78 -1.30 -5.58 13.37
CA LEU A 78 -0.84 -5.31 14.73
C LEU A 78 -0.51 -3.84 14.91
N SER A 79 0.29 -3.29 13.99
CA SER A 79 0.68 -1.88 14.06
C SER A 79 1.14 -1.35 12.72
N ILE A 80 0.95 -0.04 12.52
CA ILE A 80 1.49 0.70 11.40
C ILE A 80 2.28 1.90 11.91
N ASN A 81 3.49 2.10 11.39
CA ASN A 81 4.38 3.20 11.75
C ASN A 81 4.78 3.98 10.50
N VAL A 82 4.46 5.28 10.49
CA VAL A 82 4.88 6.21 9.42
C VAL A 82 6.03 7.06 9.97
N LYS A 83 7.24 6.83 9.46
CA LYS A 83 8.47 7.52 9.90
C LYS A 83 8.49 8.98 9.46
N ASP A 84 9.42 9.75 10.03
CA ASP A 84 9.68 11.11 9.56
C ASP A 84 10.21 11.10 8.11
N PRO A 85 9.89 12.13 7.32
CA PRO A 85 10.38 12.25 5.96
C PRO A 85 11.91 12.35 5.92
N GLN A 86 12.52 11.74 4.92
CA GLN A 86 13.96 11.84 4.64
C GLN A 86 14.18 12.29 3.21
N ILE A 87 15.12 13.23 3.01
CA ILE A 87 15.41 13.77 1.68
C ILE A 87 16.65 13.08 1.12
N PHE A 88 16.49 12.46 -0.05
CA PHE A 88 17.58 11.89 -0.84
C PHE A 88 17.42 12.33 -2.30
N ASP A 89 18.50 12.85 -2.92
CA ASP A 89 18.49 13.28 -4.33
C ASP A 89 17.36 14.29 -4.65
N ARG A 90 17.09 15.19 -3.69
CA ARG A 90 15.99 16.17 -3.67
C ARG A 90 14.60 15.57 -3.52
N ILE A 91 14.42 14.26 -3.59
CA ILE A 91 13.14 13.59 -3.39
C ILE A 91 12.94 13.35 -1.90
N GLU A 92 11.75 13.67 -1.40
CA GLU A 92 11.35 13.35 -0.03
C GLU A 92 10.73 11.95 0.02
N TRP A 93 11.21 11.13 0.96
CA TRP A 93 10.81 9.75 1.15
C TRP A 93 10.18 9.57 2.53
N ILE A 94 9.02 8.93 2.57
CA ILE A 94 8.31 8.60 3.81
C ILE A 94 8.19 7.08 3.89
N SER A 95 8.80 6.48 4.91
CA SER A 95 8.71 5.03 5.14
C SER A 95 7.45 4.69 5.93
N ILE A 96 6.61 3.83 5.37
CA ILE A 96 5.43 3.26 6.04
C ILE A 96 5.71 1.80 6.35
N MET A 97 5.78 1.45 7.62
CA MET A 97 6.02 0.10 8.11
C MET A 97 4.71 -0.54 8.56
N PHE A 98 4.31 -1.62 7.90
CA PHE A 98 3.16 -2.43 8.28
C PHE A 98 3.62 -3.66 9.05
N HIS A 99 3.03 -3.90 10.22
CA HIS A 99 3.20 -5.12 10.99
C HIS A 99 1.85 -5.83 11.07
N GLY A 100 1.69 -6.89 10.29
CA GLY A 100 0.50 -7.73 10.25
C GLY A 100 0.83 -9.18 10.56
N GLN A 101 -0.17 -9.96 11.00
CA GLN A 101 -0.01 -11.40 11.20
C GLN A 101 0.22 -12.14 9.88
N SER A 102 -0.45 -11.69 8.82
CA SER A 102 -0.29 -12.20 7.47
C SER A 102 -0.73 -11.13 6.48
N PHE A 103 -0.24 -11.25 5.24
CA PHE A 103 -0.60 -10.36 4.15
C PHE A 103 -1.15 -11.16 2.96
N MET A 104 -2.12 -10.58 2.27
CA MET A 104 -2.67 -11.11 1.02
C MET A 104 -1.88 -10.60 -0.18
N LEU A 105 -2.05 -11.26 -1.32
CA LEU A 105 -1.53 -10.78 -2.59
C LEU A 105 -2.04 -9.34 -2.86
N HIS A 106 -1.15 -8.47 -3.30
CA HIS A 106 -1.45 -7.07 -3.63
C HIS A 106 -1.96 -6.18 -2.48
N GLN A 107 -1.77 -6.57 -1.22
CA GLN A 107 -2.19 -5.77 -0.07
C GLN A 107 -1.46 -4.40 0.04
N ARG A 108 -0.49 -4.12 -0.83
CA ARG A 108 0.03 -2.77 -1.13
C ARG A 108 -1.05 -1.75 -1.55
N LYS A 109 -2.24 -2.21 -1.93
CA LYS A 109 -3.45 -1.36 -2.10
C LYS A 109 -3.76 -0.51 -0.86
N MET A 110 -3.38 -0.96 0.33
CA MET A 110 -3.53 -0.16 1.56
C MET A 110 -2.77 1.16 1.48
N THR A 111 -1.51 1.12 1.02
CA THR A 111 -0.67 2.31 0.80
C THR A 111 -1.28 3.24 -0.23
N THR A 112 -1.86 2.70 -1.30
CA THR A 112 -2.54 3.50 -2.31
C THR A 112 -3.66 4.34 -1.73
N LEU A 113 -4.55 3.73 -0.93
CA LEU A 113 -5.68 4.46 -0.38
C LEU A 113 -5.24 5.54 0.62
N LEU A 114 -4.16 5.29 1.38
CA LEU A 114 -3.52 6.32 2.22
C LEU A 114 -3.05 7.51 1.39
N VAL A 115 -2.21 7.24 0.38
CA VAL A 115 -1.62 8.28 -0.46
C VAL A 115 -2.70 9.09 -1.17
N LEU A 116 -3.69 8.41 -1.75
CA LEU A 116 -4.74 9.10 -2.49
C LEU A 116 -5.64 9.90 -1.56
N ALA A 117 -6.09 9.36 -0.43
CA ALA A 117 -6.93 10.11 0.49
C ALA A 117 -6.21 11.37 1.04
N THR A 118 -4.92 11.26 1.39
CA THR A 118 -4.11 12.42 1.81
C THR A 118 -3.93 13.43 0.67
N ARG A 119 -3.75 12.96 -0.57
CA ARG A 119 -3.54 13.85 -1.74
C ARG A 119 -4.81 14.56 -2.17
N THR A 120 -5.96 13.89 -2.12
CA THR A 120 -7.26 14.44 -2.55
C THR A 120 -7.97 15.20 -1.43
N GLY A 121 -7.49 15.09 -0.19
CA GLY A 121 -8.21 15.62 0.98
C GLY A 121 -9.47 14.82 1.30
N THR A 122 -9.63 13.63 0.72
CA THR A 122 -10.76 12.76 1.01
C THR A 122 -10.69 12.27 2.46
N PRO A 123 -11.77 12.40 3.25
CA PRO A 123 -11.79 11.95 4.64
C PRO A 123 -11.53 10.45 4.76
N ALA A 124 -10.28 10.09 5.05
CA ALA A 124 -9.86 8.70 5.11
C ALA A 124 -10.49 7.95 6.30
N SER A 125 -10.82 8.68 7.37
CA SER A 125 -11.64 8.21 8.50
C SER A 125 -13.03 7.72 8.08
N VAL A 126 -13.53 8.14 6.92
CA VAL A 126 -14.82 7.69 6.35
C VAL A 126 -14.59 6.65 5.25
N LEU A 127 -13.65 6.92 4.33
CA LEU A 127 -13.43 6.08 3.16
C LEU A 127 -12.84 4.70 3.50
N ILE A 128 -11.83 4.64 4.39
CA ILE A 128 -11.15 3.37 4.72
C ILE A 128 -12.11 2.38 5.39
N PRO A 129 -12.90 2.76 6.41
CA PRO A 129 -13.88 1.85 7.00
C PRO A 129 -14.90 1.32 5.97
N LYS A 130 -15.41 2.19 5.09
CA LYS A 130 -16.31 1.79 4.00
C LYS A 130 -15.66 0.83 3.00
N ALA A 131 -14.34 0.87 2.85
CA ALA A 131 -13.63 -0.09 2.00
C ALA A 131 -13.58 -1.51 2.60
N PHE A 132 -13.89 -1.68 3.89
CA PHE A 132 -14.05 -3.00 4.52
C PHE A 132 -15.47 -3.57 4.37
N ASP A 133 -16.45 -2.73 4.06
CA ASP A 133 -17.86 -3.11 3.89
C ASP A 133 -18.12 -3.91 2.60
N PRO A 134 -19.30 -4.53 2.43
CA PRO A 134 -19.61 -5.37 1.27
C PRO A 134 -19.41 -4.78 -0.14
N PRO A 135 -19.58 -3.46 -0.40
CA PRO A 135 -19.38 -2.90 -1.72
C PRO A 135 -17.96 -3.15 -2.26
N LYS A 136 -17.89 -3.78 -3.44
CA LYS A 136 -16.62 -3.99 -4.13
C LYS A 136 -16.18 -2.69 -4.82
N ILE A 137 -14.98 -2.21 -4.51
CA ILE A 137 -14.36 -1.05 -5.17
C ILE A 137 -13.02 -1.41 -5.79
N THR A 138 -12.62 -0.63 -6.79
CA THR A 138 -11.33 -0.80 -7.45
C THR A 138 -10.30 0.14 -6.84
N ILE A 139 -9.40 -0.41 -6.02
CA ILE A 139 -8.24 0.32 -5.50
C ILE A 139 -7.04 0.05 -6.43
N PRO A 140 -6.35 1.08 -6.97
CA PRO A 140 -5.18 0.87 -7.80
C PRO A 140 -4.04 0.26 -6.99
N LYS A 141 -3.13 -0.46 -7.65
CA LYS A 141 -1.96 -1.03 -6.99
C LYS A 141 -0.83 -0.01 -6.98
N ALA A 142 -0.29 0.31 -5.81
CA ALA A 142 0.96 1.07 -5.70
C ALA A 142 2.10 0.33 -6.43
N PRO A 143 3.11 1.04 -6.98
CA PRO A 143 4.30 0.41 -7.57
C PRO A 143 5.00 -0.57 -6.63
N SER A 144 5.61 -1.63 -7.17
CA SER A 144 6.31 -2.65 -6.37
C SER A 144 7.69 -2.18 -5.91
N LEU A 145 8.26 -1.19 -6.60
CA LEU A 145 9.60 -0.67 -6.35
C LEU A 145 9.85 -0.28 -4.89
N GLY A 146 8.83 0.24 -4.19
CA GLY A 146 8.93 0.65 -2.79
C GLY A 146 8.59 -0.43 -1.76
N LEU A 147 8.22 -1.64 -2.17
CA LEU A 147 7.80 -2.70 -1.26
C LEU A 147 9.01 -3.53 -0.82
N LEU A 148 9.27 -3.54 0.49
CA LEU A 148 10.36 -4.28 1.10
C LEU A 148 9.85 -5.10 2.30
N LEU A 149 10.07 -6.41 2.27
CA LEU A 149 9.92 -7.26 3.45
C LEU A 149 11.09 -6.98 4.41
N GLN A 150 10.78 -6.44 5.59
CA GLN A 150 11.81 -6.07 6.57
C GLN A 150 12.40 -7.27 7.30
N GLU A 151 11.55 -8.07 7.95
CA GLU A 151 11.90 -9.31 8.64
C GLU A 151 10.62 -10.06 9.05
N PRO A 152 10.64 -11.40 9.14
CA PRO A 152 9.58 -12.15 9.80
C PRO A 152 9.74 -12.07 11.33
N ARG A 153 8.60 -12.03 12.05
CA ARG A 153 8.58 -11.94 13.51
C ARG A 153 8.26 -13.29 14.13
N PHE A 154 9.12 -13.75 15.03
CA PHE A 154 8.99 -15.04 15.73
C PHE A 154 8.58 -14.93 17.19
N GLY A 155 8.05 -13.79 17.65
CA GLY A 155 7.73 -13.57 19.07
C GLY A 155 6.81 -14.64 19.68
N THR A 156 5.76 -15.07 18.97
CA THR A 156 4.89 -16.16 19.43
C THR A 156 5.62 -17.50 19.52
N TYR A 157 6.48 -17.80 18.55
CA TYR A 157 7.31 -19.01 18.57
C TYR A 157 8.30 -18.98 19.74
N ASN A 158 9.06 -17.88 19.88
CA ASN A 158 10.07 -17.72 20.93
C ASN A 158 9.46 -17.82 22.34
N LYS A 159 8.23 -17.32 22.53
CA LYS A 159 7.50 -17.48 23.80
C LYS A 159 7.23 -18.95 24.12
N HIS A 160 6.66 -19.71 23.18
CA HIS A 160 6.40 -21.14 23.38
C HIS A 160 7.68 -21.94 23.61
N VAL A 161 8.74 -21.63 22.86
CA VAL A 161 10.04 -22.29 23.03
C VAL A 161 10.62 -22.02 24.42
N THR A 162 10.54 -20.79 24.91
CA THR A 162 11.00 -20.44 26.27
C THR A 162 10.27 -21.27 27.34
N GLU A 163 8.94 -21.32 27.28
CA GLU A 163 8.11 -22.09 28.22
C GLU A 163 8.44 -23.60 28.19
N GLU A 164 8.62 -24.17 26.99
CA GLU A 164 9.01 -25.57 26.83
C GLU A 164 10.44 -25.85 27.32
N ASN A 165 11.38 -24.94 27.05
CA ASN A 165 12.77 -25.07 27.49
C ASN A 165 12.87 -25.06 29.02
N GLU A 166 12.10 -24.22 29.70
CA GLU A 166 12.03 -24.20 31.17
C GLU A 166 11.53 -25.53 31.75
N LEU A 167 10.50 -26.12 31.12
CA LEU A 167 9.97 -27.42 31.54
C LEU A 167 10.95 -28.56 31.27
N ALA A 168 11.61 -28.55 30.12
CA ALA A 168 12.63 -29.53 29.75
C ALA A 168 13.82 -29.48 30.72
N THR A 169 14.28 -28.27 31.08
CA THR A 169 15.33 -28.06 32.08
C THR A 169 14.94 -28.62 33.44
N LYS A 170 13.72 -28.36 33.91
CA LYS A 170 13.19 -28.92 35.18
C LYS A 170 13.11 -30.45 35.17
N ARG A 171 13.00 -31.08 33.99
CA ARG A 171 12.94 -32.53 33.80
C ARG A 171 14.29 -33.18 33.49
N GLY A 172 15.37 -32.40 33.41
CA GLY A 172 16.70 -32.88 33.01
C GLY A 172 16.78 -33.33 31.55
N GLN A 173 15.88 -32.87 30.68
CA GLN A 173 15.79 -33.23 29.26
C GLN A 173 16.54 -32.21 28.40
N THR A 174 17.87 -32.25 28.45
CA THR A 174 18.73 -31.30 27.72
C THR A 174 18.65 -31.44 26.20
N ASP A 175 18.26 -32.61 25.71
CA ASP A 175 18.04 -32.93 24.29
C ASP A 175 16.82 -32.20 23.68
N ARG A 176 15.92 -31.67 24.52
CA ARG A 176 14.69 -30.99 24.10
C ARG A 176 14.78 -29.48 24.09
N ILE A 177 15.92 -28.91 24.48
CA ILE A 177 16.14 -27.46 24.48
C ILE A 177 16.31 -26.98 23.03
N ARG A 178 15.51 -25.98 22.65
CA ARG A 178 15.55 -25.37 21.31
C ARG A 178 16.05 -23.93 21.38
N GLU A 179 16.73 -23.49 20.34
CA GLU A 179 17.19 -22.11 20.23
C GLU A 179 16.04 -21.15 19.85
N LEU A 180 16.14 -19.90 20.33
CA LEU A 180 15.22 -18.83 19.94
C LEU A 180 15.65 -18.24 18.59
N ILE A 181 14.69 -17.75 17.81
CA ILE A 181 14.99 -17.08 16.54
C ILE A 181 14.96 -15.58 16.76
N GLU A 182 16.13 -14.95 16.76
CA GLU A 182 16.33 -13.52 17.01
C GLU A 182 17.18 -12.89 15.92
N TRP A 183 16.95 -11.60 15.65
CA TRP A 183 17.63 -10.86 14.58
C TRP A 183 18.65 -9.84 15.08
N GLU A 184 18.77 -9.65 16.39
CA GLU A 184 19.54 -8.56 17.00
C GLU A 184 21.01 -8.57 16.57
N SER A 185 21.64 -9.75 16.59
CA SER A 185 23.05 -9.93 16.19
C SER A 185 23.29 -9.70 14.70
N LEU A 186 22.24 -9.73 13.87
CA LEU A 186 22.30 -9.56 12.42
C LEU A 186 21.82 -8.17 11.97
N GLN A 187 21.43 -7.28 12.89
CA GLN A 187 20.90 -5.95 12.52
C GLN A 187 21.88 -5.14 11.67
N GLU A 188 23.16 -5.12 12.04
CA GLU A 188 24.17 -4.37 11.31
C GLU A 188 24.35 -4.87 9.86
N PRO A 189 24.65 -6.16 9.60
CA PRO A 189 24.77 -6.65 8.22
C PRO A 189 23.46 -6.53 7.43
N ILE A 190 22.29 -6.69 8.06
CA ILE A 190 20.99 -6.47 7.41
C ILE A 190 20.85 -5.00 6.97
N ASN A 191 21.19 -4.05 7.85
CA ASN A 191 21.10 -2.61 7.55
C ASN A 191 22.09 -2.19 6.47
N GLN A 192 23.32 -2.70 6.53
CA GLN A 192 24.31 -2.50 5.48
C GLN A 192 23.78 -2.98 4.13
N PHE A 193 23.26 -4.21 4.06
CA PHE A 193 22.67 -4.77 2.84
C PHE A 193 21.49 -3.94 2.31
N LYS A 194 20.58 -3.51 3.20
CA LYS A 194 19.44 -2.65 2.85
C LYS A 194 19.91 -1.34 2.23
N ASN A 195 20.91 -0.69 2.82
CA ASN A 195 21.42 0.59 2.34
C ASN A 195 22.15 0.46 1.00
N GLU A 196 23.06 -0.50 0.89
CA GLU A 196 23.95 -0.67 -0.26
C GLU A 196 23.22 -1.22 -1.49
N HIS A 197 22.31 -2.17 -1.29
CA HIS A 197 21.70 -2.91 -2.41
C HIS A 197 20.23 -2.58 -2.65
N ILE A 198 19.45 -2.31 -1.61
CA ILE A 198 18.00 -2.11 -1.75
C ILE A 198 17.67 -0.63 -1.94
N TYR A 199 17.95 0.21 -0.95
CA TYR A 199 17.60 1.62 -0.99
C TYR A 199 18.38 2.38 -2.07
N SER A 200 19.65 2.02 -2.29
CA SER A 200 20.45 2.56 -3.40
C SER A 200 19.79 2.31 -4.76
N ARG A 201 19.41 1.05 -5.04
CA ARG A 201 18.75 0.67 -6.29
C ARG A 201 17.36 1.30 -6.43
N LEU A 202 16.57 1.29 -5.37
CA LEU A 202 15.25 1.91 -5.33
C LEU A 202 15.32 3.39 -5.72
N ARG A 203 16.24 4.16 -5.12
CA ARG A 203 16.43 5.57 -5.44
C ARG A 203 16.93 5.78 -6.87
N ALA A 204 17.85 4.94 -7.34
CA ALA A 204 18.37 5.03 -8.70
C ALA A 204 17.27 4.76 -9.75
N GLU A 205 16.43 3.75 -9.53
CA GLU A 205 15.31 3.43 -10.42
C GLU A 205 14.24 4.54 -10.40
N GLU A 206 13.88 5.10 -9.23
CA GLU A 206 12.95 6.23 -9.17
C GLU A 206 13.52 7.48 -9.84
N THR A 207 14.81 7.76 -9.65
CA THR A 207 15.47 8.91 -10.30
C THR A 207 15.49 8.76 -11.81
N LYS A 208 15.69 7.54 -12.33
CA LYS A 208 15.78 7.26 -13.76
C LYS A 208 14.41 7.20 -14.44
N TYR A 209 13.44 6.52 -13.84
CA TYR A 209 12.17 6.19 -14.49
C TYR A 209 10.96 6.94 -13.94
N GLY A 210 11.08 7.58 -12.76
CA GLY A 210 9.96 8.31 -12.13
C GLY A 210 8.74 7.43 -11.89
N VAL A 211 8.94 6.22 -11.38
CA VAL A 211 7.91 5.17 -11.29
C VAL A 211 6.69 5.63 -10.48
N PHE A 212 6.91 6.29 -9.33
CA PHE A 212 5.81 6.82 -8.52
C PHE A 212 5.14 8.01 -9.19
N THR A 213 5.91 8.85 -9.88
CA THR A 213 5.36 10.00 -10.62
C THR A 213 4.45 9.53 -11.76
N SER A 214 4.90 8.57 -12.56
CA SER A 214 4.09 7.99 -13.64
C SER A 214 2.82 7.30 -13.12
N TRP A 215 2.91 6.63 -11.97
CA TRP A 215 1.74 6.05 -11.31
C TRP A 215 0.70 7.10 -10.90
N LEU A 216 1.14 8.21 -10.31
CA LEU A 216 0.26 9.31 -9.89
C LEU A 216 -0.36 10.01 -11.11
N GLN A 217 0.43 10.34 -12.12
CA GLN A 217 -0.05 10.96 -13.36
C GLN A 217 -1.11 10.11 -14.04
N PHE A 218 -0.92 8.79 -14.07
CA PHE A 218 -1.91 7.87 -14.61
C PHE A 218 -3.25 7.93 -13.85
N ILE A 219 -3.21 8.00 -12.51
CA ILE A 219 -4.42 8.13 -11.70
C ILE A 219 -5.13 9.46 -11.98
N ASP A 220 -4.37 10.53 -12.19
CA ASP A 220 -4.91 11.86 -12.46
C ASP A 220 -5.52 11.99 -13.86
N GLU A 221 -4.92 11.32 -14.85
CA GLU A 221 -5.38 11.29 -16.26
C GLU A 221 -6.57 10.36 -16.46
N TYR A 222 -6.77 9.39 -15.57
CA TYR A 222 -7.93 8.52 -15.62
C TYR A 222 -9.22 9.33 -15.42
N ASP A 223 -10.26 9.05 -16.20
CA ASP A 223 -11.55 9.76 -16.16
C ASP A 223 -12.72 8.83 -15.81
N GLY A 224 -12.41 7.58 -15.46
CA GLY A 224 -13.43 6.58 -15.13
C GLY A 224 -14.09 6.80 -13.76
N PRO A 225 -15.37 6.42 -13.61
CA PRO A 225 -16.13 6.57 -12.37
C PRO A 225 -15.61 5.73 -11.20
N GLU A 226 -14.71 4.78 -11.44
CA GLU A 226 -14.15 3.84 -10.47
C GLU A 226 -13.44 4.55 -9.32
N PHE A 227 -12.92 5.77 -9.53
CA PHE A 227 -12.22 6.56 -8.51
C PHE A 227 -13.06 7.69 -7.91
N ASN A 228 -14.36 7.77 -8.23
CA ASN A 228 -15.25 8.79 -7.69
C ASN A 228 -15.45 8.70 -6.16
N TYR A 229 -14.95 7.63 -5.51
CA TYR A 229 -14.88 7.54 -4.05
C TYR A 229 -13.82 8.47 -3.44
N LEU A 230 -12.92 9.06 -4.26
CA LEU A 230 -11.95 10.09 -3.86
C LEU A 230 -12.59 11.49 -3.85
N ASN A 231 -13.73 11.60 -3.18
CA ASN A 231 -14.51 12.83 -3.09
C ASN A 231 -14.36 13.49 -1.70
N PRO A 232 -14.81 14.75 -1.51
CA PRO A 232 -14.69 15.42 -0.21
C PRO A 232 -15.54 14.80 0.91
N GLN A 233 -16.50 13.92 0.61
CA GLN A 233 -17.34 13.25 1.61
C GLN A 233 -16.74 11.91 2.07
N GLY A 234 -15.83 11.31 1.30
CA GLY A 234 -15.29 9.98 1.54
C GLY A 234 -16.33 8.87 1.41
N ASP A 235 -17.45 9.10 0.74
CA ASP A 235 -18.44 8.08 0.44
C ASP A 235 -18.12 7.32 -0.85
N ILE A 236 -18.70 6.12 -0.97
CA ILE A 236 -18.53 5.27 -2.15
C ILE A 236 -19.81 5.41 -2.98
N PRO A 237 -19.80 6.21 -4.07
CA PRO A 237 -20.99 6.39 -4.88
C PRO A 237 -21.30 5.13 -5.69
N ALA A 238 -22.56 4.96 -6.10
CA ALA A 238 -23.04 3.73 -6.73
C ALA A 238 -22.33 3.41 -8.06
N GLU A 239 -21.81 4.43 -8.75
CA GLU A 239 -21.00 4.29 -9.94
C GLU A 239 -19.55 3.86 -9.63
N ALA A 240 -19.01 4.09 -8.45
CA ALA A 240 -17.67 3.58 -8.09
C ALA A 240 -17.69 2.09 -7.73
N ILE A 241 -18.88 1.54 -7.43
CA ILE A 241 -19.05 0.12 -7.06
C ILE A 241 -18.94 -0.77 -8.31
N VAL A 242 -18.11 -1.80 -8.20
CA VAL A 242 -17.93 -2.84 -9.22
C VAL A 242 -19.16 -3.72 -9.27
N LYS A 243 -19.90 -3.68 -10.39
CA LYS A 243 -21.07 -4.53 -10.64
C LYS A 243 -20.68 -5.77 -11.44
N ARG A 244 -20.83 -6.95 -10.83
CA ARG A 244 -20.57 -8.24 -11.50
C ARG A 244 -21.37 -8.36 -12.81
N GLY A 245 -20.71 -8.76 -13.90
CA GLY A 245 -21.33 -8.98 -15.21
C GLY A 245 -21.69 -7.71 -16.01
N GLN A 246 -21.70 -6.53 -15.39
CA GLN A 246 -21.91 -5.26 -16.10
C GLN A 246 -20.55 -4.66 -16.47
N ARG A 247 -20.05 -5.06 -17.64
CA ARG A 247 -18.85 -4.47 -18.22
C ARG A 247 -19.16 -3.03 -18.64
N LYS A 248 -18.64 -2.04 -17.92
CA LYS A 248 -18.72 -0.65 -18.37
C LYS A 248 -17.90 -0.49 -19.64
N ARG A 249 -18.56 -0.11 -20.74
CA ARG A 249 -17.92 0.26 -22.01
C ARG A 249 -17.19 1.60 -21.81
N GLY A 250 -15.86 1.60 -21.85
CA GLY A 250 -15.01 2.78 -21.63
C GLY A 250 -13.52 2.44 -21.46
N ALA A 251 -12.71 3.37 -20.92
CA ALA A 251 -11.24 3.33 -20.73
C ALA A 251 -10.65 2.15 -19.91
N THR A 252 -11.43 1.09 -19.69
CA THR A 252 -11.09 -0.11 -18.92
C THR A 252 -9.93 -0.92 -19.50
N ASN A 253 -9.65 -0.85 -20.81
CA ASN A 253 -8.52 -1.60 -21.41
C ASN A 253 -7.14 -1.03 -21.02
N LYS A 254 -6.94 0.29 -21.08
CA LYS A 254 -5.69 0.92 -20.65
C LYS A 254 -5.49 0.81 -19.14
N PHE A 255 -6.59 0.90 -18.39
CA PHE A 255 -6.56 0.79 -16.93
C PHE A 255 -6.19 -0.61 -16.43
N ARG A 256 -6.74 -1.66 -17.06
CA ARG A 256 -6.31 -3.04 -16.78
C ARG A 256 -4.88 -3.28 -17.24
N GLU A 257 -4.48 -2.72 -18.38
CA GLU A 257 -3.11 -2.83 -18.87
C GLU A 257 -2.09 -2.23 -17.89
N TYR A 258 -2.41 -1.13 -17.20
CA TYR A 258 -1.57 -0.56 -16.12
C TYR A 258 -1.64 -1.36 -14.80
N LEU A 259 -2.83 -1.83 -14.39
CA LEU A 259 -2.94 -2.75 -13.25
C LEU A 259 -2.03 -3.97 -13.43
N TRP A 260 -1.76 -4.35 -14.68
CA TRP A 260 -1.09 -5.58 -15.04
C TRP A 260 0.38 -5.41 -15.50
N LYS A 261 0.70 -4.30 -16.16
CA LYS A 261 2.04 -3.99 -16.67
C LYS A 261 2.69 -2.88 -15.85
N ASN A 262 3.89 -3.17 -15.37
CA ASN A 262 4.72 -2.23 -14.62
C ASN A 262 4.97 -0.95 -15.46
N PRO A 263 4.71 0.27 -14.96
CA PRO A 263 4.96 1.51 -15.72
C PRO A 263 6.45 1.78 -15.99
N ALA A 264 7.35 1.15 -15.23
CA ALA A 264 8.74 1.02 -15.62
C ALA A 264 8.80 -0.03 -16.74
N GLY A 265 8.86 0.42 -17.99
CA GLY A 265 8.69 -0.38 -19.21
C GLY A 265 9.52 -1.68 -19.30
N LYS A 266 9.20 -2.45 -20.36
CA LYS A 266 9.62 -3.81 -20.76
C LYS A 266 11.09 -4.27 -20.54
N ASP A 267 12.00 -3.45 -20.04
CA ASP A 267 13.41 -3.78 -19.85
C ASP A 267 13.81 -4.09 -18.39
N ALA A 268 12.89 -3.97 -17.43
CA ALA A 268 13.09 -4.53 -16.09
C ALA A 268 12.63 -6.00 -16.10
N GLY A 269 13.57 -6.94 -16.28
CA GLY A 269 13.34 -8.39 -16.38
C GLY A 269 12.74 -9.07 -15.14
N GLY A 270 11.56 -8.61 -14.70
CA GLY A 270 10.68 -9.29 -13.76
C GLY A 270 9.60 -10.02 -14.54
N ALA A 271 9.36 -11.28 -14.18
CA ALA A 271 8.38 -12.16 -14.81
C ALA A 271 7.01 -11.47 -14.96
N GLU A 272 6.46 -11.50 -16.18
CA GLU A 272 5.05 -11.22 -16.44
C GLU A 272 4.23 -12.30 -15.71
N SER A 273 3.60 -11.98 -14.57
CA SER A 273 2.45 -12.80 -14.12
C SER A 273 1.26 -12.39 -14.98
N SER A 274 0.36 -13.32 -15.31
CA SER A 274 -0.89 -13.09 -16.06
C SER A 274 -2.06 -13.56 -15.19
N ASP A 275 -2.66 -12.67 -14.39
CA ASP A 275 -3.79 -12.95 -13.51
C ASP A 275 -4.94 -12.07 -13.97
N ASP A 276 -5.67 -12.58 -14.96
CA ASP A 276 -6.96 -12.03 -15.30
C ASP A 276 -7.92 -12.31 -14.13
N GLU A 277 -8.50 -11.28 -13.52
CA GLU A 277 -9.39 -11.37 -12.34
C GLU A 277 -10.65 -12.25 -12.53
N ASN A 278 -10.83 -12.86 -13.71
CA ASN A 278 -11.90 -13.82 -14.01
C ASN A 278 -11.46 -15.29 -14.00
N GLU A 279 -10.15 -15.59 -13.91
CA GLU A 279 -9.69 -16.97 -13.73
C GLU A 279 -9.53 -17.26 -12.24
N LYS A 280 -10.42 -18.11 -11.71
CA LYS A 280 -10.19 -18.76 -10.43
C LYS A 280 -8.87 -19.53 -10.52
N PRO A 281 -7.98 -19.50 -9.51
CA PRO A 281 -6.90 -20.46 -9.44
C PRO A 281 -7.52 -21.87 -9.41
N GLY A 282 -7.17 -22.69 -10.40
CA GLY A 282 -7.60 -24.08 -10.48
C GLY A 282 -7.20 -24.82 -9.21
N ALA A 283 -8.19 -25.32 -8.49
CA ALA A 283 -7.98 -26.24 -7.39
C ALA A 283 -7.68 -27.62 -7.97
N GLU A 284 -6.42 -27.85 -8.35
CA GLU A 284 -5.87 -29.20 -8.56
C GLU A 284 -4.45 -29.25 -8.00
N MET A 285 -4.33 -29.67 -6.75
CA MET A 285 -3.20 -30.47 -6.29
C MET A 285 -3.76 -31.61 -5.45
N GLU A 286 -4.20 -32.66 -6.14
CA GLU A 286 -4.03 -34.03 -5.63
C GLU A 286 -2.55 -34.39 -5.78
N GLY A 287 -1.96 -34.94 -4.72
CA GLY A 287 -0.58 -35.42 -4.67
C GLY A 287 0.02 -35.37 -3.27
#